data_AF-A0AAV3HAT6-F1
#
_entry.id   AF-A0AAV3HAT6-F1
#
_cell.length_a   1.000
_cell.length_b   1.000
_cell.length_c   1.000
_cell.angle_alpha   90.00
_cell.angle_beta   90.00
_cell.angle_gamma   90.00
#
_symmetry.space_group_name_H-M   'P 1'
#
loop_
_entity.id
_entity.type
_entity.pdbx_description
1 polymer ?
#
loop_
_entity_poly.entity_id
_entity_poly.type
_entity_poly.pdbx_seq_one_letter_code
_entity_poly.pdbx_strand_id
1 'polypeptide(L)'
;MPLRKLAGWLQTINPNKVKPEIRDKVIRYQEECDDVLYEYWTKGFVVNPRKMSVMEELNQACADMKRDKNIASVFATGLNEWKQVKAAHVSKIRTLVNEANMLIDFVLADTGKGKITKAD
;
A
#
# COMPACT_ATOMS: atom_id res chain seq x y z
N MET A 1 -28.51 5.49 -4.77
CA MET A 1 -27.45 6.48 -5.05
C MET A 1 -26.28 5.77 -5.72
N PRO A 2 -25.59 6.35 -6.72
CA PRO A 2 -24.41 5.73 -7.34
C PRO A 2 -23.20 5.69 -6.40
N LEU A 3 -22.38 4.63 -6.45
CA LEU A 3 -21.21 4.45 -5.58
C LEU A 3 -20.23 5.64 -5.63
N ARG A 4 -20.01 6.22 -6.81
CA ARG A 4 -19.15 7.40 -6.99
C ARG A 4 -19.59 8.63 -6.16
N LYS A 5 -20.86 8.71 -5.77
CA LYS A 5 -21.42 9.82 -4.99
C LYS A 5 -21.47 9.54 -3.49
N LEU A 6 -21.11 8.32 -3.06
CA LEU A 6 -21.22 7.90 -1.67
C LEU A 6 -20.38 8.78 -0.74
N ALA A 7 -19.12 9.04 -1.08
CA ALA A 7 -18.23 9.88 -0.26
C ALA A 7 -18.77 11.30 -0.11
N GLY A 8 -19.21 11.92 -1.21
CA GLY A 8 -19.84 13.23 -1.19
C GLY A 8 -21.12 13.27 -0.35
N TRP A 9 -21.91 12.21 -0.35
CA TRP A 9 -23.09 12.10 0.52
C TRP A 9 -22.73 11.96 2.00
N LEU A 10 -21.72 11.14 2.34
CA LEU A 10 -21.24 11.00 3.72
C LEU A 10 -20.76 12.34 4.30
N GLN A 11 -20.16 13.21 3.48
CA GLN A 11 -19.77 14.57 3.88
C GLN A 11 -20.97 15.46 4.26
N THR A 12 -22.17 15.18 3.72
CA THR A 12 -23.39 15.96 4.03
C THR A 12 -24.05 15.58 5.36
N ILE A 13 -23.59 14.50 6.01
CA ILE A 13 -24.18 14.03 7.27
C ILE A 13 -23.80 15.00 8.39
N ASN A 14 -24.79 15.53 9.10
CA ASN A 14 -24.55 16.35 10.28
C ASN A 14 -24.25 15.47 11.52
N PRO A 15 -23.06 15.57 12.14
CA PRO A 15 -22.70 14.75 13.31
C PRO A 15 -23.61 14.96 14.53
N ASN A 16 -24.29 16.10 14.64
CA ASN A 16 -25.24 16.37 15.72
C ASN A 16 -26.59 15.68 15.50
N LYS A 17 -26.85 15.19 14.29
CA LYS A 17 -28.08 14.49 13.91
C LYS A 17 -27.89 12.97 13.78
N VAL A 18 -26.74 12.44 14.19
CA VAL A 18 -26.49 10.99 14.28
C VAL A 18 -26.49 10.50 15.73
N LYS A 19 -26.61 9.19 15.92
CA LYS A 19 -26.52 8.56 17.24
C LYS A 19 -25.15 8.86 17.88
N PRO A 20 -25.09 9.10 19.20
CA PRO A 20 -23.83 9.40 19.88
C PRO A 20 -22.73 8.35 19.64
N GLU A 21 -23.09 7.07 19.58
CA GLU A 21 -22.18 5.93 19.37
C GLU A 21 -21.42 5.92 18.02
N ILE A 22 -21.90 6.67 17.02
CA ILE A 22 -21.26 6.77 15.69
C ILE A 22 -20.76 8.16 15.37
N ARG A 23 -21.04 9.17 16.21
CA ARG A 23 -20.70 10.57 15.94
C ARG A 23 -19.21 10.75 15.68
N ASP A 24 -18.36 10.20 16.54
CA ASP A 24 -16.91 10.34 16.42
C ASP A 24 -16.36 9.69 15.15
N LYS A 25 -17.01 8.62 14.67
CA LYS A 25 -16.64 7.96 13.40
C LYS A 25 -17.00 8.83 12.21
N VAL A 26 -18.15 9.52 12.24
CA VAL A 26 -18.55 10.45 11.19
C VAL A 26 -17.60 11.65 11.15
N ILE A 27 -17.29 12.24 12.31
CA ILE A 27 -16.35 13.37 12.40
C ILE A 27 -14.99 12.98 11.86
N ARG A 28 -14.41 11.86 12.34
CA ARG A 28 -13.12 11.38 11.87
C ARG A 28 -13.08 11.14 10.36
N TYR A 29 -14.15 10.53 9.82
CA TYR A 29 -14.24 10.32 8.38
C TYR A 29 -14.24 11.65 7.60
N GLN A 30 -15.00 12.64 8.07
CA GLN A 30 -15.09 13.96 7.43
C GLN A 30 -13.76 14.71 7.51
N GLU A 31 -13.08 14.67 8.66
CA GLU A 31 -11.74 15.25 8.86
C GLU A 31 -10.70 14.60 7.94
N GLU A 32 -10.65 13.25 7.89
CA GLU A 32 -9.76 12.53 6.97
C GLU A 32 -10.03 12.89 5.49
N CYS A 33 -11.30 13.13 5.12
CA CYS A 33 -11.63 13.57 3.76
C CYS A 33 -11.16 15.00 3.48
N ASP A 34 -11.32 15.90 4.44
CA ASP A 34 -10.88 17.30 4.31
C ASP A 34 -9.36 17.37 4.15
N ASP A 35 -8.60 16.60 4.93
CA ASP A 35 -7.14 16.49 4.81
C ASP A 35 -6.73 15.96 3.43
N VAL A 36 -7.37 14.89 2.96
CA VAL A 36 -7.11 14.31 1.63
C VAL A 36 -7.39 15.31 0.52
N LEU A 37 -8.51 16.03 0.59
CA LEU A 37 -8.84 17.05 -0.41
C LEU A 37 -7.83 18.21 -0.35
N TYR A 38 -7.49 18.68 0.84
CA TYR A 38 -6.52 19.75 1.03
C TYR A 38 -5.15 19.37 0.44
N GLU A 39 -4.62 18.20 0.79
CA GLU A 39 -3.34 17.73 0.26
C GLU A 39 -3.36 17.57 -1.26
N TYR A 40 -4.44 17.03 -1.81
CA TYR A 40 -4.57 16.88 -3.26
C TYR A 40 -4.50 18.25 -3.97
N TRP A 41 -5.23 19.26 -3.48
CA TRP A 41 -5.26 20.58 -4.10
C TRP A 41 -4.00 21.41 -3.85
N THR A 42 -3.30 21.20 -2.74
CA THR A 42 -2.10 21.98 -2.39
C THR A 42 -0.80 21.36 -2.88
N LYS A 43 -0.69 20.02 -2.84
CA LYS A 43 0.51 19.26 -3.21
C LYS A 43 0.38 18.60 -4.59
N GLY A 44 -0.83 18.52 -5.15
CA GLY A 44 -1.12 17.91 -6.45
C GLY A 44 -1.35 16.39 -6.42
N PHE A 45 -1.13 15.73 -5.28
CA PHE A 45 -1.38 14.30 -5.10
C PHE A 45 -1.56 13.95 -3.61
N VAL A 46 -2.14 12.78 -3.35
CA VAL A 46 -2.30 12.20 -2.00
C VAL A 46 -1.83 10.75 -2.01
N VAL A 47 -1.20 10.33 -0.91
CA VAL A 47 -0.80 8.95 -0.68
C VAL A 47 -1.66 8.37 0.45
N ASN A 48 -2.27 7.21 0.23
CA ASN A 48 -2.97 6.50 1.30
C ASN A 48 -1.94 5.71 2.13
N PRO A 49 -1.65 6.10 3.38
CA PRO A 49 -0.61 5.47 4.19
C PRO A 49 -0.94 4.01 4.56
N ARG A 50 -2.20 3.57 4.41
CA ARG A 50 -2.60 2.17 4.63
C ARG A 50 -2.20 1.26 3.48
N LYS A 51 -1.85 1.83 2.33
CA LYS A 51 -1.43 1.06 1.15
C LYS A 51 0.09 1.18 1.03
N MET A 52 0.79 0.09 1.32
CA MET A 52 2.22 0.00 1.09
C MET A 52 2.50 0.17 -0.40
N SER A 53 3.62 0.82 -0.73
CA SER A 53 4.11 0.80 -2.11
C SER A 53 4.56 -0.61 -2.48
N VAL A 54 4.49 -0.98 -3.76
CA VAL A 54 4.98 -2.29 -4.24
C VAL A 54 6.45 -2.51 -3.83
N MET A 55 7.26 -1.44 -3.86
CA MET A 55 8.66 -1.49 -3.44
C MET A 55 8.82 -1.75 -1.94
N GLU A 56 7.98 -1.13 -1.12
CA GLU A 56 8.00 -1.34 0.33
C GLU A 56 7.54 -2.75 0.70
N GLU A 57 6.51 -3.26 0.03
CA GLU A 57 6.06 -4.64 0.21
C GLU A 57 7.14 -5.64 -0.23
N LEU A 58 7.85 -5.37 -1.33
CA LEU A 58 8.96 -6.19 -1.80
C LEU A 58 10.11 -6.22 -0.79
N ASN A 59 10.49 -5.05 -0.23
CA ASN A 59 11.52 -4.96 0.80
C ASN A 59 11.14 -5.77 2.04
N GLN A 60 9.89 -5.67 2.48
CA GLN A 60 9.38 -6.44 3.61
C GLN A 60 9.40 -7.95 3.33
N ALA A 61 8.93 -8.38 2.17
CA ALA A 61 8.94 -9.80 1.78
C ALA A 61 10.36 -10.39 1.73
N CYS A 62 11.33 -9.62 1.22
CA CYS A 62 12.74 -10.02 1.25
C CYS A 62 13.29 -10.13 2.68
N ALA A 63 12.91 -9.20 3.57
CA ALA A 63 13.31 -9.23 4.97
C ALA A 63 12.71 -10.44 5.71
N ASP A 64 11.44 -10.76 5.46
CA ASP A 64 10.75 -11.90 6.04
C ASP A 64 11.37 -13.22 5.59
N MET A 65 11.66 -13.38 4.29
CA MET A 65 12.37 -14.56 3.78
C MET A 65 13.73 -14.74 4.44
N LYS A 66 14.48 -13.66 4.70
CA LYS A 66 15.78 -13.72 5.38
C LYS A 66 15.61 -14.14 6.85
N ARG A 67 14.61 -13.60 7.55
CA ARG A 67 14.30 -13.95 8.93
C ARG A 67 13.92 -15.43 9.07
N ASP A 68 13.01 -15.90 8.23
CA ASP A 68 12.51 -17.27 8.29
C ASP A 68 13.59 -18.28 7.91
N LYS A 69 14.46 -17.94 6.94
CA LYS A 69 15.64 -18.75 6.61
C LYS A 69 16.56 -18.94 7.83
N ASN A 70 16.80 -17.86 8.57
CA ASN A 70 17.63 -17.92 9.77
C ASN A 70 16.98 -18.78 10.85
N ILE A 71 15.68 -18.65 11.08
CA ILE A 71 14.94 -19.49 12.02
C ILE A 71 15.03 -20.97 11.62
N ALA A 72 14.76 -21.29 10.35
CA ALA A 72 14.82 -22.65 9.84
C ALA A 72 16.22 -23.26 9.96
N SER A 73 17.29 -22.47 9.84
CA SER A 73 18.66 -22.96 9.97
C SER A 73 19.04 -23.39 11.40
N VAL A 74 18.28 -22.95 12.41
CA VAL A 74 18.53 -23.25 13.82
C VAL A 74 17.83 -24.53 14.28
N PHE A 75 16.80 -25.01 13.57
CA PHE A 75 16.00 -26.18 13.95
C PHE A 75 16.06 -27.30 12.90
N ALA A 76 16.43 -28.52 13.29
CA ALA A 76 16.54 -29.67 12.39
C ALA A 76 15.19 -30.07 11.72
N THR A 77 14.07 -29.93 12.44
CA THR A 77 12.70 -30.11 11.91
C THR A 77 12.29 -28.99 10.95
N GLY A 78 12.92 -27.82 11.06
CA GLY A 78 12.63 -26.64 10.25
C GLY A 78 12.99 -26.81 8.78
N LEU A 79 13.87 -27.75 8.40
CA LEU A 79 14.34 -27.87 7.01
C LEU A 79 13.25 -28.32 6.02
N ASN A 80 12.33 -29.19 6.44
CA ASN A 80 11.23 -29.64 5.58
C ASN A 80 10.09 -28.62 5.50
N GLU A 81 9.72 -28.02 6.63
CA GLU A 81 8.75 -26.91 6.67
C GLU A 81 9.25 -25.71 5.87
N TRP A 82 10.55 -25.43 5.96
CA TRP A 82 11.22 -24.38 5.21
C TRP A 82 11.10 -24.55 3.69
N LYS A 83 11.06 -25.78 3.16
CA LYS A 83 10.88 -25.96 1.70
C LYS A 83 9.54 -25.37 1.24
N GLN A 84 8.47 -25.58 2.00
CA GLN A 84 7.15 -25.04 1.67
C GLN A 84 7.10 -23.52 1.92
N VAL A 85 7.58 -23.07 3.07
CA VAL A 85 7.62 -21.64 3.43
C VAL A 85 8.46 -20.84 2.42
N LYS A 86 9.62 -21.36 2.01
CA LYS A 86 10.48 -20.77 0.98
C LYS A 86 9.76 -20.67 -0.36
N ALA A 87 9.03 -21.71 -0.78
CA ALA A 87 8.29 -21.67 -2.04
C ALA A 87 7.25 -20.55 -2.05
N ALA A 88 6.53 -20.37 -0.94
CA ALA A 88 5.58 -19.26 -0.77
C ALA A 88 6.26 -17.89 -0.82
N HIS A 89 7.37 -17.70 -0.09
CA HIS A 89 8.18 -16.47 -0.14
C HIS A 89 8.67 -16.15 -1.55
N VAL A 90 9.26 -17.13 -2.24
CA VAL A 90 9.77 -16.96 -3.61
C VAL A 90 8.65 -16.59 -4.57
N SER A 91 7.47 -17.20 -4.43
CA SER A 91 6.29 -16.85 -5.24
C SER A 91 5.88 -15.39 -5.01
N LYS A 92 5.74 -14.96 -3.74
CA LYS A 92 5.37 -13.58 -3.39
C LYS A 92 6.39 -12.57 -3.92
N ILE A 93 7.68 -12.81 -3.68
CA ILE A 93 8.76 -11.94 -4.15
C ILE A 93 8.75 -11.83 -5.67
N ARG A 94 8.56 -12.94 -6.40
CA ARG A 94 8.49 -12.92 -7.86
C ARG A 94 7.33 -12.07 -8.37
N THR A 95 6.15 -12.19 -7.77
CA THR A 95 4.99 -11.37 -8.13
C THR A 95 5.29 -9.89 -7.94
N LEU A 96 5.83 -9.51 -6.77
CA LEU A 96 6.15 -8.12 -6.45
C LEU A 96 7.25 -7.55 -7.37
N VAL A 97 8.27 -8.35 -7.72
CA VAL A 97 9.28 -7.96 -8.70
C VAL A 97 8.66 -7.71 -10.07
N ASN A 98 7.74 -8.57 -10.52
CA ASN A 98 7.05 -8.37 -11.79
C ASN A 98 6.20 -7.09 -11.77
N GLU A 99 5.47 -6.84 -10.69
CA GLU A 99 4.69 -5.61 -10.52
C GLU A 99 5.58 -4.36 -10.52
N ALA A 100 6.70 -4.39 -9.82
CA ALA A 100 7.67 -3.30 -9.80
C ALA A 100 8.27 -3.04 -11.20
N ASN A 101 8.62 -4.11 -11.93
CA ASN A 101 9.13 -4.00 -13.30
C ASN A 101 8.10 -3.37 -14.24
N MET A 102 6.82 -3.77 -14.15
CA MET A 102 5.77 -3.15 -14.96
C MET A 102 5.61 -1.65 -14.67
N LEU A 103 5.70 -1.24 -13.40
CA LEU A 103 5.66 0.18 -13.03
C LEU A 103 6.86 0.94 -13.60
N ILE A 104 8.06 0.36 -13.54
CA ILE A 104 9.27 0.95 -14.12
C ILE A 104 9.13 1.08 -15.64
N ASP A 105 8.70 0.01 -16.31
CA ASP A 105 8.51 0.01 -17.77
C ASP A 105 7.47 1.05 -18.21
N PHE A 106 6.40 1.21 -17.44
CA PHE A 106 5.40 2.25 -17.66
C PHE A 106 6.01 3.66 -17.58
N VAL A 107 6.77 3.94 -16.51
CA VAL A 107 7.45 5.25 -16.37
C VAL A 107 8.49 5.47 -17.48
N LEU A 108 9.22 4.44 -17.88
CA LEU A 108 10.19 4.50 -18.97
C LEU A 108 9.52 4.72 -20.34
N ALA A 109 8.30 4.23 -20.53
CA ALA A 109 7.52 4.49 -21.75
C ALA A 109 7.14 5.97 -21.87
N ASP A 110 6.76 6.61 -20.76
CA ASP A 110 6.39 8.03 -20.74
C ASP A 110 7.59 8.97 -20.80
N THR A 111 8.70 8.63 -20.14
CA THR A 111 9.89 9.50 -20.00
C THR A 111 10.95 9.27 -21.07
N GLY A 112 10.97 8.09 -21.71
CA GLY A 112 11.99 7.66 -22.65
C GLY A 112 13.20 7.00 -21.97
N LYS A 113 13.68 5.90 -22.53
CA LYS A 113 14.83 5.13 -22.01
C LYS A 113 16.06 6.04 -21.83
N GLY A 114 16.57 6.13 -20.60
CA GLY A 114 17.78 6.89 -20.26
C GLY A 114 17.56 8.34 -19.79
N LYS A 115 16.32 8.83 -19.64
CA LYS A 115 16.04 10.20 -19.16
C LYS A 115 15.78 10.33 -17.64
N ILE A 116 15.84 9.23 -16.89
CA ILE A 116 15.62 9.21 -15.43
C ILE A 116 16.79 9.75 -14.59
N THR A 117 17.84 10.30 -15.21
CA THR A 117 18.95 10.96 -14.51
C THR A 117 18.79 12.47 -14.54
N LYS A 118 18.01 13.00 -13.60
CA LYS A 118 18.24 14.31 -12.95
C LYS A 118 17.29 14.41 -11.74
N ALA A 119 17.82 14.11 -10.57
CA ALA A 119 17.29 14.67 -9.33
C ALA A 119 18.03 16.00 -9.13
N ASP A 120 17.29 17.10 -9.08
CA ASP A 120 17.77 18.35 -8.48
C ASP A 120 17.78 18.22 -6.95
#